data_AF-A0AAV7BWK7-F1
#
_entry.id   AF-A0AAV7BWK7-F1
#
_cell.length_a   1.000
_cell.length_b   1.000
_cell.length_c   1.000
_cell.angle_alpha   90.00
_cell.angle_beta   90.00
_cell.angle_gamma   90.00
#
_symmetry.space_group_name_H-M   'P 1'
#
loop_
_entity.id
_entity.type
_entity.pdbx_description
1 polymer ?
#
loop_
_entity_poly.entity_id
_entity_poly.type
_entity_poly.pdbx_seq_one_letter_code
_entity_poly.pdbx_strand_id
1 'polypeptide(L)'
;MMVPLVCRGRLWWALAAGTRRVACRYWGSWAAESKNKPLKQWTLIVHPLSSLRVKLPCNVRVRPQDPLTYPDADRVFVLVSGVDRNVHRGLDLDNIEVRYDEESRQVLITSQDIDPQTCVEVTTPVRFGSQCQHSYKWRQSDVFGDNPWQCRYPCLGSQCDTKLHTTEGNITVDSSDGCLMASSNQGAIDVYVSQAGKVYLKTENGSITLKIPANLQAQLQLTGAAVNVNPDVHLQEIEHTSREGQTILKATLNLVSETQRWIVAEAQRGTVYLKLQDWLQSLKLHTS
;
A
#
# COMPACT_ATOMS: atom_id res chain seq x y z
N MET A 1 41.50 35.78 -52.12
CA MET A 1 42.36 36.76 -51.41
C MET A 1 42.22 36.53 -49.91
N MET A 2 43.26 36.81 -49.11
CA MET A 2 43.49 36.21 -47.79
C MET A 2 44.25 37.20 -46.88
N VAL A 3 44.10 37.09 -45.55
CA VAL A 3 44.86 37.83 -44.47
C VAL A 3 44.48 39.33 -44.32
N PRO A 4 44.65 40.03 -43.16
CA PRO A 4 44.87 39.68 -41.73
C PRO A 4 43.61 39.91 -40.84
N LEU A 5 43.54 39.73 -39.50
CA LEU A 5 44.47 39.35 -38.41
C LEU A 5 45.30 40.47 -37.70
N VAL A 6 44.71 41.23 -36.76
CA VAL A 6 45.40 42.18 -35.82
C VAL A 6 44.88 42.00 -34.36
N CYS A 7 45.56 42.53 -33.32
CA CYS A 7 45.44 42.01 -31.93
C CYS A 7 45.65 43.03 -30.76
N ARG A 8 45.13 42.67 -29.56
CA ARG A 8 45.64 42.90 -28.16
C ARG A 8 45.58 44.25 -27.40
N GLY A 9 45.10 44.16 -26.14
CA GLY A 9 45.55 44.90 -24.94
C GLY A 9 44.43 45.55 -24.09
N ARG A 10 44.44 45.62 -22.74
CA ARG A 10 45.30 45.04 -21.67
C ARG A 10 44.54 44.99 -20.31
N LEU A 11 45.21 44.61 -19.20
CA LEU A 11 44.66 44.08 -17.94
C LEU A 11 44.40 45.08 -16.77
N TRP A 12 43.41 44.71 -15.93
CA TRP A 12 43.34 44.74 -14.44
C TRP A 12 43.32 46.11 -13.72
N TRP A 13 42.69 46.25 -12.55
CA TRP A 13 42.22 45.26 -11.54
C TRP A 13 40.65 45.28 -11.43
N ALA A 14 39.91 44.76 -10.42
CA ALA A 14 40.21 44.18 -9.11
C ALA A 14 39.16 43.10 -8.67
N LEU A 15 38.79 43.06 -7.37
CA LEU A 15 37.96 42.04 -6.70
C LEU A 15 36.94 42.65 -5.72
N ALA A 16 35.75 42.05 -5.60
CA ALA A 16 35.16 41.59 -4.33
C ALA A 16 33.92 40.69 -4.56
N ALA A 17 33.62 39.82 -3.60
CA ALA A 17 32.56 38.80 -3.54
C ALA A 17 31.18 39.14 -4.19
N GLY A 18 30.37 38.19 -4.67
CA GLY A 18 30.41 36.74 -4.50
C GLY A 18 29.03 36.22 -4.08
N THR A 19 28.26 35.62 -5.00
CA THR A 19 27.04 34.87 -4.66
C THR A 19 26.72 33.85 -5.75
N ARG A 20 26.46 32.60 -5.34
CA ARG A 20 26.14 31.50 -6.25
C ARG A 20 24.75 31.70 -6.85
N ARG A 21 24.61 31.52 -8.17
CA ARG A 21 23.36 31.03 -8.77
C ARG A 21 23.68 29.75 -9.55
N VAL A 22 23.34 28.62 -8.93
CA VAL A 22 23.42 27.31 -9.56
C VAL A 22 22.29 27.24 -10.60
N ALA A 23 22.64 27.35 -11.87
CA ALA A 23 21.72 27.07 -12.96
C ALA A 23 21.67 25.55 -13.19
N CYS A 24 20.80 24.84 -12.44
CA CYS A 24 20.51 23.44 -12.71
C CYS A 24 19.75 23.31 -14.04
N ARG A 25 20.50 23.23 -15.15
CA ARG A 25 20.04 22.50 -16.33
C ARG A 25 20.15 21.02 -16.00
N TYR A 26 19.01 20.34 -15.84
CA TYR A 26 18.98 18.88 -15.92
C TYR A 26 18.23 18.46 -17.18
N TRP A 27 18.95 17.71 -18.01
CA TRP A 27 18.46 17.03 -19.21
C TRP A 27 18.89 15.57 -19.06
N GLY A 28 18.00 14.65 -19.42
CA GLY A 28 18.16 13.21 -19.16
C GLY A 28 17.33 12.74 -17.96
N SER A 29 16.65 11.59 -18.00
CA SER A 29 16.56 10.61 -19.08
C SER A 29 15.21 9.88 -19.03
N TRP A 30 14.61 9.58 -20.19
CA TRP A 30 13.36 8.83 -20.27
C TRP A 30 13.58 7.33 -20.09
N ALA A 31 12.94 6.74 -19.07
CA ALA A 31 12.71 5.30 -18.96
C ALA A 31 11.41 5.00 -18.17
N ALA A 32 10.28 5.06 -18.88
CA ALA A 32 9.01 4.38 -18.60
C ALA A 32 8.45 4.32 -17.15
N GLU A 33 7.62 5.29 -16.78
CA GLU A 33 6.39 5.02 -16.00
C GLU A 33 5.26 5.93 -16.54
N SER A 34 4.09 5.36 -16.85
CA SER A 34 3.15 5.98 -17.80
C SER A 34 1.87 6.58 -17.20
N LYS A 35 1.60 7.84 -17.57
CA LYS A 35 0.27 8.40 -17.91
C LYS A 35 -0.77 8.75 -16.84
N ASN A 36 -0.54 8.59 -15.54
CA ASN A 36 -1.51 9.07 -14.54
C ASN A 36 -1.24 10.52 -14.11
N LYS A 37 -2.12 11.44 -14.54
CA LYS A 37 -2.12 12.86 -14.16
C LYS A 37 -2.85 13.01 -12.82
N PRO A 38 -2.43 13.89 -11.89
CA PRO A 38 -3.21 14.24 -10.71
C PRO A 38 -4.49 14.98 -11.13
N LEU A 39 -5.64 14.56 -10.61
CA LEU A 39 -6.97 15.04 -11.02
C LEU A 39 -7.66 15.85 -9.92
N LYS A 40 -7.65 15.33 -8.68
CA LYS A 40 -8.30 15.94 -7.51
C LYS A 40 -7.54 15.52 -6.25
N GLN A 41 -7.38 16.44 -5.30
CA GLN A 41 -6.68 16.17 -4.03
C GLN A 41 -7.47 16.74 -2.86
N TRP A 42 -7.54 15.98 -1.77
CA TRP A 42 -8.05 16.42 -0.47
C TRP A 42 -6.93 16.37 0.56
N THR A 43 -7.04 17.22 1.57
CA THR A 43 -6.22 17.18 2.79
C THR A 43 -7.20 17.20 3.96
N LEU A 44 -7.19 16.13 4.74
CA LEU A 44 -7.98 16.00 5.97
C LEU A 44 -7.07 16.27 7.16
N ILE A 45 -7.53 17.08 8.11
CA ILE A 45 -6.98 17.09 9.47
C ILE A 45 -7.70 15.98 10.23
N VAL A 46 -6.95 15.13 10.92
CA VAL A 46 -7.43 13.89 11.54
C VAL A 46 -6.73 13.65 12.88
N HIS A 47 -7.32 12.80 13.73
CA HIS A 47 -6.64 12.33 14.93
C HIS A 47 -5.51 11.34 14.54
N PRO A 48 -4.32 11.35 15.18
CA PRO A 48 -3.21 10.45 14.81
C PRO A 48 -3.54 8.95 14.89
N LEU A 49 -4.48 8.58 15.76
CA LEU A 49 -4.99 7.22 15.96
C LEU A 49 -6.34 6.97 15.25
N SER A 50 -6.51 7.51 14.05
CA SER A 50 -7.73 7.29 13.24
C SER A 50 -7.67 6.01 12.42
N SER A 51 -8.85 5.56 11.99
CA SER A 51 -9.06 4.39 11.11
C SER A 51 -9.32 4.84 9.66
N LEU A 52 -8.91 4.02 8.68
CA LEU A 52 -9.14 4.24 7.25
C LEU A 52 -10.14 3.20 6.70
N ARG A 53 -11.21 3.67 6.06
CA ARG A 53 -12.12 2.84 5.25
C ARG A 53 -12.19 3.37 3.82
N VAL A 54 -11.82 2.52 2.87
CA VAL A 54 -11.90 2.80 1.43
C VAL A 54 -12.78 1.77 0.75
N LYS A 55 -13.79 2.24 0.02
CA LYS A 55 -14.66 1.41 -0.84
C LYS A 55 -14.82 2.10 -2.20
N LEU A 56 -14.04 1.67 -3.18
CA LEU A 56 -13.94 2.29 -4.51
C LEU A 56 -13.84 1.24 -5.61
N PRO A 57 -14.55 1.35 -6.75
CA PRO A 57 -14.47 0.40 -7.86
C PRO A 57 -13.28 0.71 -8.81
N CYS A 58 -12.11 1.00 -8.25
CA CYS A 58 -10.90 1.32 -9.01
C CYS A 58 -9.62 0.85 -8.28
N ASN A 59 -8.45 1.24 -8.78
CA ASN A 59 -7.18 0.96 -8.10
C ASN A 59 -7.05 1.81 -6.83
N VAL A 60 -6.63 1.19 -5.72
CA VAL A 60 -6.42 1.85 -4.43
C VAL A 60 -4.98 1.64 -3.98
N ARG A 61 -4.27 2.73 -3.69
CA ARG A 61 -2.92 2.68 -3.11
C ARG A 61 -2.93 3.34 -1.74
N VAL A 62 -2.41 2.67 -0.72
CA VAL A 62 -2.20 3.24 0.61
C VAL A 62 -0.71 3.27 0.89
N ARG A 63 -0.20 4.40 1.39
CA ARG A 63 1.20 4.54 1.74
C ARG A 63 1.46 5.38 2.99
N PRO A 64 2.55 5.08 3.73
CA PRO A 64 2.97 5.92 4.84
C PRO A 64 3.42 7.31 4.36
N GLN A 65 3.09 8.30 5.16
CA GLN A 65 3.60 9.66 5.13
C GLN A 65 5.01 9.70 5.73
N ASP A 66 5.87 10.60 5.25
CA ASP A 66 7.18 10.84 5.88
C ASP A 66 7.02 11.52 7.26
N PRO A 67 7.44 10.90 8.37
CA PRO A 67 7.38 11.49 9.71
C PRO A 67 8.28 12.71 9.89
N LEU A 68 9.33 12.88 9.09
CA LEU A 68 10.22 14.04 9.18
C LEU A 68 9.56 15.29 8.61
N THR A 69 8.80 15.14 7.52
CA THR A 69 7.98 16.22 6.94
C THR A 69 6.71 16.48 7.74
N TYR A 70 6.14 15.47 8.41
CA TYR A 70 4.87 15.56 9.14
C TYR A 70 4.93 14.88 10.52
N PRO A 71 5.58 15.51 11.51
CA PRO A 71 5.82 14.91 12.83
C PRO A 71 4.55 14.74 13.67
N ASP A 72 3.55 15.61 13.50
CA ASP A 72 2.33 15.62 14.31
C ASP A 72 1.35 14.49 13.99
N ALA A 73 1.55 13.78 12.87
CA ALA A 73 0.68 12.70 12.40
C ALA A 73 -0.82 13.08 12.29
N ASP A 74 -1.11 14.36 12.07
CA ASP A 74 -2.45 14.99 12.12
C ASP A 74 -3.16 15.05 10.77
N ARG A 75 -2.59 14.47 9.70
CA ARG A 75 -3.03 14.70 8.32
C ARG A 75 -3.14 13.43 7.48
N VAL A 76 -4.19 13.36 6.68
CA VAL A 76 -4.33 12.37 5.59
C VAL A 76 -4.49 13.10 4.27
N PHE A 77 -3.71 12.68 3.27
CA PHE A 77 -3.87 13.15 1.89
C PHE A 77 -4.58 12.10 1.06
N VAL A 78 -5.55 12.53 0.26
CA VAL A 78 -6.21 11.68 -0.74
C VAL A 78 -5.95 12.30 -2.10
N LEU A 79 -5.24 11.60 -2.98
CA LEU A 79 -4.94 12.03 -4.34
C LEU A 79 -5.62 11.07 -5.32
N VAL A 80 -6.50 11.61 -6.17
CA VAL A 80 -7.06 10.87 -7.30
C VAL A 80 -6.23 11.18 -8.53
N SER A 81 -5.76 10.14 -9.21
CA SER A 81 -5.00 10.22 -10.45
C SER A 81 -5.62 9.33 -11.52
N GLY A 82 -5.38 9.66 -12.79
CA GLY A 82 -5.92 8.86 -13.89
C GLY A 82 -5.40 9.29 -15.26
N VAL A 83 -5.77 8.51 -16.27
CA VAL A 83 -5.42 8.75 -17.66
C VAL A 83 -6.30 9.87 -18.22
N ASP A 84 -5.68 10.89 -18.82
CA ASP A 84 -6.36 12.02 -19.47
C ASP A 84 -7.14 11.52 -20.71
N ARG A 85 -8.41 11.15 -20.51
CA ARG A 85 -9.35 10.77 -21.57
C ARG A 85 -10.08 12.03 -22.03
N ASN A 86 -9.75 12.50 -23.23
CA ASN A 86 -10.32 13.68 -23.89
C ASN A 86 -11.79 13.98 -23.52
N VAL A 87 -12.01 15.00 -22.67
CA VAL A 87 -13.10 16.00 -22.52
C VAL A 87 -14.59 15.60 -22.71
N HIS A 88 -14.93 14.49 -23.37
CA HIS A 88 -16.30 14.06 -23.72
C HIS A 88 -16.85 12.94 -22.83
N ARG A 89 -16.02 12.34 -21.97
CA ARG A 89 -16.47 11.72 -20.72
C ARG A 89 -15.68 12.37 -19.60
N GLY A 90 -16.30 13.32 -18.91
CA GLY A 90 -15.73 13.84 -17.68
C GLY A 90 -15.48 12.69 -16.73
N LEU A 91 -14.31 12.68 -16.09
CA LEU A 91 -14.12 11.86 -14.89
C LEU A 91 -15.04 12.46 -13.84
N ASP A 92 -16.09 11.74 -13.44
CA ASP A 92 -17.06 12.22 -12.46
C ASP A 92 -16.48 12.11 -11.04
N LEU A 93 -15.52 13.00 -10.78
CA LEU A 93 -14.75 13.07 -9.54
C LEU A 93 -15.56 13.65 -8.38
N ASP A 94 -16.81 14.05 -8.62
CA ASP A 94 -17.74 14.55 -7.61
C ASP A 94 -18.54 13.39 -6.96
N ASN A 95 -18.58 12.22 -7.59
CA ASN A 95 -19.06 10.96 -7.00
C ASN A 95 -18.09 10.35 -5.96
N ILE A 96 -16.97 11.00 -5.65
CA ILE A 96 -15.99 10.55 -4.64
C ILE A 96 -16.23 11.30 -3.35
N GLU A 97 -16.92 10.65 -2.40
CA GLU A 97 -17.12 11.18 -1.05
C GLU A 97 -15.88 10.87 -0.19
N VAL A 98 -15.21 11.93 0.28
CA VAL A 98 -14.06 11.86 1.17
C VAL A 98 -14.42 12.60 2.46
N ARG A 99 -14.54 11.87 3.57
CA ARG A 99 -14.97 12.43 4.86
C ARG A 99 -14.12 11.89 6.00
N TYR A 100 -14.11 12.67 7.08
CA TYR A 100 -13.57 12.26 8.36
C TYR A 100 -14.67 12.45 9.41
N ASP A 101 -14.90 11.42 10.22
CA ASP A 101 -15.78 11.46 11.38
C ASP A 101 -14.95 11.50 12.67
N GLU A 102 -15.16 12.54 13.47
CA GLU A 102 -14.44 12.78 14.72
C GLU A 102 -14.86 11.82 15.84
N GLU A 103 -16.14 11.41 15.88
CA GLU A 103 -16.66 10.56 16.96
C GLU A 103 -16.10 9.14 16.87
N SER A 104 -16.16 8.52 15.68
CA SER A 104 -15.53 7.21 15.43
C SER A 104 -14.07 7.28 15.01
N ARG A 105 -13.50 8.48 14.88
CA ARG A 105 -12.13 8.76 14.41
C ARG A 105 -11.83 8.02 13.11
N GLN A 106 -12.68 8.22 12.09
CA GLN A 106 -12.67 7.41 10.88
C GLN A 106 -12.64 8.25 9.61
N VAL A 107 -11.63 8.01 8.78
CA VAL A 107 -11.59 8.49 7.40
C VAL A 107 -12.37 7.50 6.54
N LEU A 108 -13.40 7.99 5.86
CA LEU A 108 -14.23 7.24 4.94
C LEU A 108 -14.07 7.79 3.52
N ILE A 109 -13.72 6.93 2.58
CA ILE A 109 -13.56 7.24 1.17
C ILE A 109 -14.45 6.27 0.38
N THR A 110 -15.51 6.79 -0.24
CA THR A 110 -16.53 5.99 -0.91
C THR A 110 -16.92 6.54 -2.28
N SER A 111 -17.10 5.65 -3.25
CA SER A 111 -17.69 5.96 -4.55
C SER A 111 -18.35 4.72 -5.14
N GLN A 112 -19.30 4.91 -6.06
CA GLN A 112 -19.96 3.84 -6.82
C GLN A 112 -19.73 3.95 -8.34
N ASP A 113 -19.43 5.15 -8.85
CA ASP A 113 -19.21 5.42 -10.27
C ASP A 113 -17.93 6.26 -10.42
N ILE A 114 -16.85 5.57 -10.77
CA ILE A 114 -15.52 6.11 -11.08
C ILE A 114 -14.85 5.14 -12.07
N ASP A 115 -14.09 5.67 -13.03
CA ASP A 115 -13.41 4.86 -14.04
C ASP A 115 -12.40 3.88 -13.37
N PRO A 116 -12.50 2.55 -13.59
CA PRO A 116 -11.63 1.56 -12.95
C PRO A 116 -10.13 1.74 -13.23
N GLN A 117 -9.77 2.50 -14.27
CA GLN A 117 -8.37 2.84 -14.59
C GLN A 117 -7.82 4.00 -13.75
N THR A 118 -8.66 4.70 -12.98
CA THR A 118 -8.17 5.65 -11.97
C THR A 118 -7.42 4.93 -10.86
N CYS A 119 -6.55 5.69 -10.20
CA CYS A 119 -5.88 5.28 -8.98
C CYS A 119 -6.12 6.33 -7.90
N VAL A 120 -6.76 5.90 -6.80
CA VAL A 120 -6.92 6.70 -5.59
C VAL A 120 -5.84 6.31 -4.61
N GLU A 121 -5.04 7.31 -4.26
CA GLU A 121 -3.85 7.19 -3.46
C GLU A 121 -4.08 7.89 -2.12
N VAL A 122 -3.99 7.13 -1.03
CA VAL A 122 -4.17 7.62 0.34
C VAL A 122 -2.81 7.61 1.03
N THR A 123 -2.33 8.78 1.40
CA THR A 123 -1.11 8.92 2.21
C THR A 123 -1.54 9.13 3.66
N THR A 124 -1.25 8.17 4.52
CA THR A 124 -1.62 8.16 5.95
C THR A 124 -0.37 8.28 6.84
N PRO A 125 -0.49 8.82 8.07
CA PRO A 125 0.56 8.76 9.07
C PRO A 125 1.10 7.33 9.27
N VAL A 126 2.37 7.18 9.69
CA VAL A 126 3.01 5.86 9.85
C VAL A 126 2.30 4.97 10.88
N ARG A 127 1.72 5.58 11.93
CA ARG A 127 0.97 4.86 12.98
C ARG A 127 -0.53 5.17 12.92
N PHE A 128 -1.10 5.09 11.72
CA PHE A 128 -2.53 5.31 11.49
C PHE A 128 -3.37 4.09 11.90
N GLY A 129 -3.61 3.98 13.19
CA GLY A 129 -4.44 2.92 13.76
C GLY A 129 -4.35 2.83 15.28
N SER A 130 -5.38 2.25 15.88
CA SER A 130 -5.39 1.83 17.27
C SER A 130 -4.77 0.44 17.41
N GLN A 131 -3.71 0.30 18.22
CA GLN A 131 -3.13 -1.02 18.46
C GLN A 131 -4.22 -1.96 19.03
N CYS A 132 -4.59 -2.99 18.26
CA CYS A 132 -5.72 -3.86 18.55
C CYS A 132 -5.49 -4.75 19.78
N GLN A 133 -5.56 -4.18 20.98
CA GLN A 133 -5.16 -4.80 22.25
C GLN A 133 -6.21 -5.76 22.83
N HIS A 134 -7.31 -6.02 22.10
CA HIS A 134 -8.40 -6.86 22.58
C HIS A 134 -8.05 -8.36 22.50
N SER A 135 -7.69 -8.92 23.66
CA SER A 135 -7.31 -10.31 23.85
C SER A 135 -8.51 -11.26 23.87
N TYR A 136 -9.15 -11.45 22.71
CA TYR A 136 -9.83 -12.71 22.45
C TYR A 136 -8.75 -13.76 22.17
N LYS A 137 -8.76 -14.91 22.86
CA LYS A 137 -7.92 -16.06 22.48
C LYS A 137 -8.53 -16.69 21.23
N TRP A 138 -7.78 -16.68 20.13
CA TRP A 138 -8.16 -17.35 18.89
C TRP A 138 -7.59 -18.76 18.92
N ARG A 139 -8.39 -19.78 18.63
CA ARG A 139 -7.88 -21.13 18.39
C ARG A 139 -7.63 -21.31 16.89
N GLN A 140 -6.69 -22.19 16.56
CA GLN A 140 -6.42 -22.62 15.20
C GLN A 140 -7.72 -23.08 14.50
N SER A 141 -8.61 -23.80 15.21
CA SER A 141 -9.94 -24.20 14.71
C SER A 141 -10.84 -23.06 14.22
N ASP A 142 -10.60 -21.83 14.69
CA ASP A 142 -11.42 -20.68 14.35
C ASP A 142 -10.90 -20.04 13.05
N VAL A 143 -9.59 -19.79 12.94
CA VAL A 143 -8.99 -19.16 11.75
C VAL A 143 -9.12 -20.04 10.49
N PHE A 144 -8.96 -21.36 10.64
CA PHE A 144 -8.79 -22.31 9.53
C PHE A 144 -10.07 -23.11 9.13
N GLY A 145 -11.27 -22.50 9.16
CA GLY A 145 -12.55 -23.17 8.88
C GLY A 145 -13.02 -23.20 7.41
N ASP A 146 -13.88 -24.16 7.06
CA ASP A 146 -14.29 -24.51 5.67
C ASP A 146 -15.19 -23.49 4.93
N ASN A 147 -15.55 -22.34 5.52
CA ASN A 147 -16.42 -21.34 4.88
C ASN A 147 -16.05 -19.91 5.33
N PRO A 148 -15.12 -19.22 4.66
CA PRO A 148 -14.60 -17.92 5.11
C PRO A 148 -15.60 -16.74 5.05
N TRP A 149 -16.74 -16.91 4.34
CA TRP A 149 -17.65 -15.81 3.97
C TRP A 149 -18.90 -15.67 4.85
N GLN A 150 -19.30 -16.74 5.55
CA GLN A 150 -20.21 -16.58 6.68
C GLN A 150 -19.42 -16.08 7.88
N CYS A 151 -19.62 -14.81 8.24
CA CYS A 151 -18.88 -14.14 9.31
C CYS A 151 -19.09 -14.83 10.68
N ARG A 152 -18.22 -15.79 11.02
CA ARG A 152 -18.00 -16.22 12.41
C ARG A 152 -17.19 -15.17 13.22
N TYR A 153 -16.72 -14.09 12.56
CA TYR A 153 -15.87 -13.06 13.16
C TYR A 153 -16.46 -11.64 13.14
N PRO A 154 -17.51 -11.36 13.94
CA PRO A 154 -18.03 -10.01 14.14
C PRO A 154 -16.97 -8.96 14.53
N CYS A 155 -15.93 -9.38 15.26
CA CYS A 155 -14.92 -8.47 15.81
C CYS A 155 -14.00 -7.84 14.76
N LEU A 156 -13.68 -8.54 13.65
CA LEU A 156 -12.86 -7.99 12.57
C LEU A 156 -13.58 -6.87 11.80
N GLY A 157 -14.93 -6.82 11.86
CA GLY A 157 -15.74 -5.78 11.21
C GLY A 157 -15.59 -4.38 11.83
N SER A 158 -15.43 -4.30 13.16
CA SER A 158 -15.35 -3.04 13.90
C SER A 158 -13.94 -2.68 14.41
N GLN A 159 -13.07 -3.66 14.63
CA GLN A 159 -11.77 -3.46 15.32
C GLN A 159 -10.55 -3.34 14.40
N CYS A 160 -10.72 -3.30 13.08
CA CYS A 160 -9.59 -3.24 12.16
C CYS A 160 -9.37 -1.82 11.63
N ASP A 161 -8.18 -1.27 11.83
CA ASP A 161 -7.84 0.13 11.57
C ASP A 161 -7.89 0.48 10.09
N THR A 162 -7.35 -0.37 9.21
CA THR A 162 -7.36 -0.14 7.75
C THR A 162 -8.22 -1.17 7.04
N LYS A 163 -9.24 -0.70 6.32
CA LYS A 163 -10.18 -1.53 5.54
C LYS A 163 -10.25 -1.02 4.10
N LEU A 164 -9.85 -1.87 3.16
CA LEU A 164 -9.80 -1.57 1.74
C LEU A 164 -10.69 -2.57 0.99
N HIS A 165 -11.61 -2.05 0.18
CA HIS A 165 -12.45 -2.85 -0.70
C HIS A 165 -12.51 -2.22 -2.09
N THR A 166 -12.30 -3.04 -3.11
CA THR A 166 -12.57 -2.71 -4.51
C THR A 166 -13.35 -3.81 -5.19
N THR A 167 -14.26 -3.44 -6.09
CA THR A 167 -14.94 -4.42 -6.95
C THR A 167 -14.08 -4.75 -8.17
N GLU A 168 -13.40 -3.75 -8.73
CA GLU A 168 -12.51 -3.89 -9.87
C GLU A 168 -11.32 -2.96 -9.72
N GLY A 169 -10.11 -3.51 -9.75
CA GLY A 169 -8.87 -2.76 -9.59
C GLY A 169 -7.91 -3.40 -8.61
N ASN A 170 -6.66 -2.95 -8.66
CA ASN A 170 -5.60 -3.46 -7.80
C ASN A 170 -5.57 -2.72 -6.46
N ILE A 171 -5.27 -3.43 -5.39
CA ILE A 171 -4.95 -2.82 -4.08
C ILE A 171 -3.44 -2.89 -3.88
N THR A 172 -2.83 -1.76 -3.54
CA THR A 172 -1.42 -1.69 -3.14
C THR A 172 -1.29 -1.05 -1.76
N VAL A 173 -0.54 -1.68 -0.85
CA VAL A 173 -0.23 -1.12 0.47
C VAL A 173 1.29 -1.14 0.67
N ASP A 174 1.90 0.04 0.59
CA ASP A 174 3.37 0.19 0.60
C ASP A 174 3.99 -0.06 1.99
N SER A 175 3.19 0.10 3.06
CA SER A 175 3.49 -0.39 4.40
C SER A 175 2.24 -0.49 5.26
N SER A 176 2.15 -1.54 6.08
CA SER A 176 1.17 -1.68 7.15
C SER A 176 1.85 -2.08 8.46
N ASP A 177 1.37 -1.48 9.56
CA ASP A 177 1.69 -1.79 10.95
C ASP A 177 0.34 -1.87 11.70
N GLY A 178 -0.03 -3.05 12.21
CA GLY A 178 -1.31 -3.26 12.91
C GLY A 178 -2.33 -4.14 12.15
N CYS A 179 -3.60 -3.71 12.10
CA CYS A 179 -4.68 -4.45 11.45
C CYS A 179 -4.99 -3.95 10.04
N LEU A 180 -4.99 -4.87 9.08
CA LEU A 180 -5.33 -4.61 7.68
C LEU A 180 -6.33 -5.64 7.16
N MET A 181 -7.43 -5.16 6.59
CA MET A 181 -8.37 -5.97 5.83
C MET A 181 -8.44 -5.43 4.40
N ALA A 182 -7.94 -6.17 3.41
CA ALA A 182 -8.00 -5.79 1.99
C ALA A 182 -8.76 -6.85 1.19
N SER A 183 -9.68 -6.42 0.32
CA SER A 183 -10.51 -7.31 -0.50
C SER A 183 -10.74 -6.77 -1.90
N SER A 184 -10.60 -7.62 -2.90
CA SER A 184 -10.93 -7.33 -4.31
C SER A 184 -11.78 -8.44 -4.91
N ASN A 185 -12.78 -8.11 -5.74
CA ASN A 185 -13.49 -9.14 -6.53
C ASN A 185 -12.73 -9.44 -7.83
N GLN A 186 -12.13 -8.41 -8.43
CA GLN A 186 -11.29 -8.54 -9.63
C GLN A 186 -10.09 -7.59 -9.57
N GLY A 187 -8.90 -8.15 -9.41
CA GLY A 187 -7.65 -7.39 -9.33
C GLY A 187 -6.62 -8.02 -8.39
N ALA A 188 -5.37 -7.64 -8.58
CA ALA A 188 -4.27 -8.09 -7.74
C ALA A 188 -4.20 -7.30 -6.42
N ILE A 189 -3.66 -7.93 -5.38
CA ILE A 189 -3.38 -7.29 -4.10
C ILE A 189 -1.89 -7.40 -3.84
N ASP A 190 -1.20 -6.27 -3.65
CA ASP A 190 0.22 -6.19 -3.33
C ASP A 190 0.39 -5.46 -1.99
N VAL A 191 0.88 -6.14 -0.96
CA VAL A 191 0.93 -5.62 0.42
C VAL A 191 2.29 -5.90 1.04
N TYR A 192 2.91 -4.85 1.59
CA TYR A 192 4.04 -4.96 2.50
C TYR A 192 3.58 -4.89 3.96
N VAL A 193 3.85 -5.95 4.74
CA VAL A 193 3.54 -6.02 6.18
C VAL A 193 4.83 -5.81 6.96
N SER A 194 4.97 -4.65 7.60
CA SER A 194 6.17 -4.30 8.37
C SER A 194 6.17 -4.92 9.77
N GLN A 195 5.01 -4.91 10.44
CA GLN A 195 4.75 -5.56 11.71
C GLN A 195 3.39 -6.23 11.64
N ALA A 196 3.33 -7.52 11.97
CA ALA A 196 2.09 -8.28 11.93
C ALA A 196 1.23 -7.99 13.16
N GLY A 197 0.08 -7.35 12.95
CA GLY A 197 -1.06 -7.45 13.84
C GLY A 197 -2.01 -8.53 13.33
N LYS A 198 -3.09 -8.10 12.68
CA LYS A 198 -4.13 -8.99 12.14
C LYS A 198 -4.36 -8.63 10.68
N VAL A 199 -3.79 -9.40 9.77
CA VAL A 199 -3.83 -9.11 8.33
C VAL A 199 -4.73 -10.13 7.63
N TYR A 200 -5.68 -9.62 6.85
CA TYR A 200 -6.61 -10.42 6.06
C TYR A 200 -6.69 -9.88 4.63
N LEU A 201 -6.29 -10.68 3.65
CA LEU A 201 -6.25 -10.34 2.23
C LEU A 201 -7.12 -11.33 1.44
N LYS A 202 -8.03 -10.85 0.59
CA LYS A 202 -8.73 -11.69 -0.40
C LYS A 202 -8.74 -11.07 -1.80
N THR A 203 -8.53 -11.91 -2.81
CA THR A 203 -9.04 -11.65 -4.16
C THR A 203 -9.80 -12.85 -4.71
N GLU A 204 -10.91 -12.63 -5.43
CA GLU A 204 -11.64 -13.69 -6.14
C GLU A 204 -10.95 -13.99 -7.48
N ASN A 205 -10.79 -12.95 -8.31
CA ASN A 205 -10.16 -13.03 -9.62
C ASN A 205 -8.91 -12.14 -9.64
N GLY A 206 -7.81 -12.67 -9.11
CA GLY A 206 -6.52 -11.99 -9.04
C GLY A 206 -5.48 -12.79 -8.29
N SER A 207 -4.26 -12.26 -8.18
CA SER A 207 -3.19 -12.85 -7.37
C SER A 207 -2.83 -11.94 -6.20
N ILE A 208 -2.34 -12.52 -5.10
CA ILE A 208 -1.88 -11.77 -3.93
C ILE A 208 -0.36 -11.85 -3.87
N THR A 209 0.31 -10.71 -3.72
CA THR A 209 1.73 -10.62 -3.38
C THR A 209 1.86 -10.07 -1.97
N LEU A 210 2.29 -10.93 -1.04
CA LEU A 210 2.56 -10.60 0.34
C LEU A 210 4.07 -10.45 0.52
N LYS A 211 4.51 -9.26 0.89
CA LYS A 211 5.92 -8.92 1.15
C LYS A 211 6.13 -8.72 2.65
N ILE A 212 7.19 -9.32 3.19
CA ILE A 212 7.48 -9.32 4.62
C ILE A 212 8.99 -9.10 4.89
N PRO A 213 9.37 -8.49 6.03
CA PRO A 213 10.77 -8.50 6.48
C PRO A 213 11.16 -9.87 7.03
N ALA A 214 12.46 -10.20 6.96
CA ALA A 214 12.98 -11.52 7.34
C ALA A 214 12.73 -11.93 8.82
N ASN A 215 12.58 -10.95 9.71
CA ASN A 215 12.35 -11.15 11.15
C ASN A 215 10.86 -11.07 11.57
N LEU A 216 9.92 -11.04 10.61
CA LEU A 216 8.49 -10.96 10.93
C LEU A 216 8.04 -12.17 11.76
N GLN A 217 7.22 -11.93 12.79
CA GLN A 217 6.65 -12.97 13.65
C GLN A 217 5.13 -13.07 13.41
N ALA A 218 4.67 -14.15 12.79
CA ALA A 218 3.24 -14.37 12.53
C ALA A 218 2.89 -15.85 12.28
N GLN A 219 1.63 -16.21 12.54
CA GLN A 219 1.01 -17.39 11.94
C GLN A 219 0.53 -17.06 10.52
N LEU A 220 0.70 -17.97 9.57
CA LEU A 220 0.32 -17.80 8.17
C LEU A 220 -0.79 -18.78 7.75
N GLN A 221 -1.71 -18.28 6.95
CA GLN A 221 -2.61 -19.07 6.10
C GLN A 221 -2.61 -18.49 4.68
N LEU A 222 -2.04 -19.21 3.73
CA LEU A 222 -2.05 -18.84 2.31
C LEU A 222 -2.90 -19.85 1.55
N THR A 223 -3.95 -19.39 0.89
CA THR A 223 -4.87 -20.20 0.08
C THR A 223 -4.96 -19.63 -1.33
N GLY A 224 -4.81 -20.47 -2.36
CA GLY A 224 -5.11 -20.05 -3.73
C GLY A 224 -5.01 -21.22 -4.72
N ALA A 225 -5.21 -20.96 -6.01
CA ALA A 225 -5.00 -21.98 -7.05
C ALA A 225 -3.55 -22.51 -7.03
N ALA A 226 -2.59 -21.64 -6.69
CA ALA A 226 -1.23 -22.02 -6.31
C ALA A 226 -0.73 -21.13 -5.16
N VAL A 227 0.23 -21.64 -4.39
CA VAL A 227 0.98 -20.87 -3.39
C VAL A 227 2.47 -20.97 -3.73
N ASN A 228 3.15 -19.83 -3.83
CA ASN A 228 4.57 -19.74 -4.15
C ASN A 228 5.28 -18.94 -3.05
N VAL A 229 6.24 -19.58 -2.38
CA VAL A 229 7.02 -18.99 -1.30
C VAL A 229 8.45 -18.79 -1.78
N ASN A 230 9.00 -17.58 -1.61
CA ASN A 230 10.42 -17.32 -1.86
C ASN A 230 11.26 -18.28 -0.97
N PRO A 231 12.22 -19.05 -1.52
CA PRO A 231 13.06 -19.98 -0.76
C PRO A 231 13.84 -19.35 0.41
N ASP A 232 14.08 -18.04 0.38
CA ASP A 232 14.73 -17.30 1.48
C ASP A 232 13.82 -17.16 2.73
N VAL A 233 12.52 -17.46 2.62
CA VAL A 233 11.55 -17.39 3.72
C VAL A 233 11.61 -18.68 4.56
N HIS A 234 12.17 -18.58 5.76
CA HIS A 234 12.18 -19.70 6.72
C HIS A 234 10.79 -19.90 7.36
N LEU A 235 10.05 -20.88 6.85
CA LEU A 235 8.78 -21.34 7.41
C LEU A 235 8.97 -22.48 8.42
N GLN A 236 8.20 -22.44 9.49
CA GLN A 236 8.10 -23.45 10.55
C GLN A 236 6.68 -24.06 10.54
N GLU A 237 6.49 -25.22 11.18
CA GLU A 237 5.17 -25.88 11.36
C GLU A 237 4.31 -25.97 10.09
N ILE A 238 4.92 -26.41 8.99
CA ILE A 238 4.31 -26.35 7.65
C ILE A 238 3.24 -27.44 7.49
N GLU A 239 1.96 -27.03 7.43
CA GLU A 239 0.85 -27.86 6.96
C GLU A 239 0.52 -27.49 5.50
N HIS A 240 0.75 -28.41 4.56
CA HIS A 240 0.40 -28.22 3.15
C HIS A 240 -0.74 -29.17 2.75
N THR A 241 -1.86 -28.61 2.30
CA THR A 241 -3.05 -29.35 1.87
C THR A 241 -3.49 -28.88 0.49
N SER A 242 -3.59 -29.81 -0.47
CA SER A 242 -4.16 -29.56 -1.79
C SER A 242 -5.52 -30.25 -1.90
N ARG A 243 -6.57 -29.49 -2.21
CA ARG A 243 -7.95 -29.99 -2.37
C ARG A 243 -8.64 -29.26 -3.52
N GLU A 244 -9.28 -30.01 -4.42
CA GLU A 244 -10.22 -29.47 -5.42
C GLU A 244 -9.71 -28.28 -6.26
N GLY A 245 -8.41 -28.28 -6.58
CA GLY A 245 -7.78 -27.20 -7.36
C GLY A 245 -7.34 -25.98 -6.53
N GLN A 246 -7.49 -26.01 -5.20
CA GLN A 246 -6.90 -25.06 -4.27
C GLN A 246 -5.75 -25.69 -3.47
N THR A 247 -4.69 -24.91 -3.35
CA THR A 247 -3.53 -25.12 -2.47
C THR A 247 -3.71 -24.30 -1.21
N ILE A 248 -3.64 -24.94 -0.05
CA ILE A 248 -3.64 -24.31 1.28
C ILE A 248 -2.30 -24.61 1.94
N LEU A 249 -1.58 -23.55 2.30
CA LEU A 249 -0.34 -23.59 3.07
C LEU A 249 -0.58 -22.88 4.41
N LYS A 250 -0.39 -23.61 5.51
CA LYS A 250 -0.29 -23.02 6.85
C LYS A 250 1.15 -23.17 7.34
N ALA A 251 1.64 -22.17 8.05
CA ALA A 251 2.99 -22.18 8.60
C ALA A 251 3.14 -21.13 9.71
N THR A 252 4.24 -21.17 10.43
CA THR A 252 4.66 -20.11 11.36
C THR A 252 5.96 -19.45 10.88
N LEU A 253 6.05 -18.13 11.10
CA LEU A 253 7.24 -17.32 10.84
C LEU A 253 7.86 -16.89 12.17
N ASN A 254 9.12 -17.27 12.40
CA ASN A 254 9.96 -16.83 13.52
C ASN A 254 9.27 -16.87 14.91
N LEU A 255 8.30 -17.77 15.11
CA LEU A 255 7.35 -17.67 16.20
C LEU A 255 7.90 -18.40 17.43
N VAL A 256 8.17 -17.66 18.50
CA VAL A 256 8.73 -18.23 19.75
C VAL A 256 7.63 -18.50 20.80
N SER A 257 6.40 -18.03 20.58
CA SER A 257 5.25 -18.24 21.46
C SER A 257 3.92 -18.03 20.73
N GLU A 258 2.80 -18.45 21.36
CA GLU A 258 1.42 -18.19 20.90
C GLU A 258 1.08 -16.68 20.90
N THR A 259 1.58 -15.95 19.91
CA THR A 259 1.23 -14.53 19.72
C THR A 259 -0.04 -14.38 18.89
N GLN A 260 -0.86 -13.37 19.19
CA GLN A 260 -2.11 -13.06 18.47
C GLN A 260 -1.85 -12.37 17.11
N ARG A 261 -0.82 -12.83 16.38
CA ARG A 261 -0.35 -12.27 15.11
C ARG A 261 -0.64 -13.26 13.99
N TRP A 262 -1.50 -12.89 13.05
CA TRP A 262 -1.82 -13.73 11.91
C TRP A 262 -1.88 -12.96 10.60
N ILE A 263 -1.56 -13.66 9.52
CA ILE A 263 -1.73 -13.19 8.16
C ILE A 263 -2.47 -14.28 7.38
N VAL A 264 -3.66 -13.95 6.90
CA VAL A 264 -4.50 -14.81 6.06
C VAL A 264 -4.59 -14.18 4.67
N ALA A 265 -4.29 -14.93 3.63
CA ALA A 265 -4.35 -14.50 2.23
C ALA A 265 -5.07 -15.54 1.35
N GLU A 266 -6.16 -15.16 0.70
CA GLU A 266 -7.02 -16.03 -0.12
C GLU A 266 -7.13 -15.50 -1.57
N ALA A 267 -6.54 -16.19 -2.54
CA ALA A 267 -6.61 -15.88 -3.97
C ALA A 267 -7.41 -16.97 -4.71
N GLN A 268 -8.75 -16.89 -4.69
CA GLN A 268 -9.63 -18.02 -5.04
C GLN A 268 -9.36 -18.64 -6.41
N ARG A 269 -9.06 -17.81 -7.42
CA ARG A 269 -8.70 -18.23 -8.79
C ARG A 269 -7.32 -17.76 -9.24
N GLY A 270 -6.42 -17.48 -8.30
CA GLY A 270 -5.07 -17.01 -8.62
C GLY A 270 -4.00 -17.52 -7.66
N THR A 271 -2.83 -16.90 -7.71
CA THR A 271 -1.66 -17.35 -6.96
C THR A 271 -1.42 -16.45 -5.74
N VAL A 272 -1.06 -17.04 -4.61
CA VAL A 272 -0.50 -16.30 -3.46
C VAL A 272 1.02 -16.40 -3.50
N TYR A 273 1.70 -15.25 -3.58
CA TYR A 273 3.15 -15.13 -3.55
C TYR A 273 3.59 -14.58 -2.19
N LEU A 274 4.44 -15.31 -1.47
CA LEU A 274 5.11 -14.83 -0.27
C LEU A 274 6.57 -14.48 -0.60
N LYS A 275 6.99 -13.23 -0.31
CA LYS A 275 8.33 -12.73 -0.63
C LYS A 275 8.96 -12.04 0.58
N LEU A 276 10.26 -12.25 0.78
CA LEU A 276 11.06 -11.31 1.56
C LEU A 276 11.23 -9.99 0.80
N GLN A 277 11.18 -8.88 1.54
CA GLN A 277 11.53 -7.55 1.04
C GLN A 277 11.98 -6.68 2.22
N ASP A 278 13.05 -5.90 2.04
CA ASP A 278 13.47 -4.92 3.05
C ASP A 278 12.61 -3.65 3.00
N TRP A 279 12.31 -3.06 4.17
CA TRP A 279 11.49 -1.84 4.27
C TRP A 279 12.05 -0.65 3.48
N LEU A 280 13.39 -0.50 3.42
CA LEU A 280 14.05 0.52 2.61
C LEU A 280 13.73 0.36 1.11
N GLN A 281 13.57 -0.89 0.66
CA GLN A 281 13.19 -1.20 -0.72
C GLN A 281 11.68 -1.05 -0.96
N SER A 282 10.82 -1.17 0.07
CA SER A 282 9.38 -0.90 -0.07
C SER A 282 9.05 0.58 -0.22
N LEU A 283 9.81 1.46 0.44
CA LEU A 283 9.62 2.92 0.35
C LEU A 283 10.08 3.54 -0.99
N LYS A 284 10.73 2.78 -1.88
CA LYS A 284 11.28 3.26 -3.17
C LYS A 284 12.11 4.56 -3.06
N LEU A 285 12.83 4.74 -1.94
CA LEU A 285 13.65 5.94 -1.74
C LEU A 285 14.84 5.89 -2.70
N HIS A 286 14.86 6.79 -3.69
CA HIS A 286 16.01 6.97 -4.55
C HIS A 286 17.20 7.46 -3.73
N THR A 287 18.20 6.59 -3.55
CA THR A 287 19.55 7.03 -3.19
C THR A 287 20.12 7.81 -4.38
N SER A 288 20.83 8.90 -4.04
CA SER A 288 21.13 10.04 -4.92
C SER A 288 22.03 9.74 -6.12
#